data_AF-A0A7C2LJB4-F1
#
_entry.id   AF-A0A7C2LJB4-F1
#
_cell.length_a   1.000
_cell.length_b   1.000
_cell.length_c   1.000
_cell.angle_alpha   90.00
_cell.angle_beta   90.00
_cell.angle_gamma   90.00
#
_symmetry.space_group_name_H-M   'P 1'
#
loop_
_entity.id
_entity.type
_entity.pdbx_description
1 polymer ?
#
loop_
_entity_poly.entity_id
_entity_poly.type
_entity_poly.pdbx_seq_one_letter_code
_entity_poly.pdbx_strand_id
1 'polypeptide(L)'
;HARTDFFLSVMRYPFTGSVTALELLEQGLLQIVCLGDGFHAEGRRAARWKHAFEEFRDGYRKHKYMDDEMRESLGVMEMVLELKKAFPLRFHFLKGNHENISNEHGGGNYPFRKYAYEGAMVLEYVKQFYGEEFLAAYYQIEKHFPLLAVGGNFIISHAEPKKFFKANRVLNYRSNADVVYGLTWTDNDEAAAGSVRKMIEHYLPPETWESARYFGGHRPVAGLLNARADGQYLQIHNPQGFQVAYCQPFEPVNEETCMVEIPDVTGGM
;
A
#
# COMPACT_ATOMS: atom_id res chain seq x y z
N HIS A 1 4.92 -3.68 0.83
CA HIS A 1 5.93 -3.87 1.89
C HIS A 1 7.36 -3.99 1.35
N ALA A 2 7.94 -2.94 0.77
CA ALA A 2 9.35 -2.92 0.30
C ALA A 2 9.80 -4.19 -0.47
N ARG A 3 9.04 -4.57 -1.51
CA ARG A 3 9.32 -5.76 -2.35
C ARG A 3 9.60 -5.35 -3.79
N THR A 4 10.88 -5.16 -4.12
CA THR A 4 11.31 -4.82 -5.47
C THR A 4 11.07 -5.95 -6.45
N ASP A 5 11.33 -7.18 -6.02
CA ASP A 5 11.04 -8.45 -6.69
C ASP A 5 9.57 -8.56 -7.12
N PHE A 6 8.65 -8.30 -6.19
CA PHE A 6 7.22 -8.34 -6.46
C PHE A 6 6.81 -7.26 -7.46
N PHE A 7 7.26 -6.02 -7.25
CA PHE A 7 6.93 -4.92 -8.13
C PHE A 7 7.37 -5.19 -9.59
N LEU A 8 8.62 -5.63 -9.78
CA LEU A 8 9.14 -5.99 -11.10
C LEU A 8 8.38 -7.15 -11.72
N SER A 9 7.99 -8.14 -10.91
CA SER A 9 7.20 -9.27 -11.37
C SER A 9 5.81 -8.85 -11.83
N VAL A 10 5.14 -7.94 -11.13
CA VAL A 10 3.85 -7.37 -11.59
C VAL A 10 4.04 -6.67 -12.94
N MET A 11 5.06 -5.81 -13.09
CA MET A 11 5.26 -5.06 -14.32
C MET A 11 5.53 -5.95 -15.54
N ARG A 12 6.15 -7.10 -15.32
CA ARG A 12 6.50 -8.08 -16.36
C ARG A 12 5.43 -9.15 -16.59
N TYR A 13 4.42 -9.24 -15.72
CA TYR A 13 3.43 -10.28 -15.82
C TYR A 13 2.51 -10.06 -17.04
N PRO A 14 2.29 -11.09 -17.89
CA PRO A 14 1.43 -10.96 -19.05
C PRO A 14 -0.04 -11.19 -18.69
N PHE A 15 -0.75 -10.12 -18.29
CA PHE A 15 -2.18 -10.20 -17.95
C PHE A 15 -3.09 -10.50 -19.16
N THR A 16 -2.62 -10.32 -20.39
CA THR A 16 -3.40 -10.58 -21.61
C THR A 16 -2.50 -11.16 -22.70
N GLY A 17 -2.57 -12.47 -22.89
CA GLY A 17 -1.77 -13.17 -23.90
C GLY A 17 -0.27 -13.06 -23.62
N SER A 18 0.48 -12.38 -24.50
CA SER A 18 1.92 -12.13 -24.34
C SER A 18 2.26 -10.69 -23.93
N VAL A 19 1.25 -9.84 -23.72
CA VAL A 19 1.45 -8.41 -23.43
C VAL A 19 1.56 -8.19 -21.93
N THR A 20 2.66 -7.60 -21.50
CA THR A 20 3.01 -7.32 -20.10
C THR A 20 2.20 -6.17 -19.51
N ALA A 21 2.11 -6.10 -18.17
CA ALA A 21 1.46 -5.00 -17.48
C ALA A 21 2.04 -3.63 -17.86
N LEU A 22 3.36 -3.53 -18.05
CA LEU A 22 4.03 -2.30 -18.49
C LEU A 22 3.58 -1.88 -19.90
N GLU A 23 3.53 -2.80 -20.84
CA GLU A 23 3.05 -2.52 -22.20
C GLU A 23 1.56 -2.12 -22.20
N LEU A 24 0.74 -2.73 -21.35
CA LEU A 24 -0.67 -2.34 -21.20
C LEU A 24 -0.82 -0.93 -20.58
N LEU A 25 0.04 -0.54 -19.64
CA LEU A 25 0.11 0.83 -19.11
C LEU A 25 0.49 1.84 -20.20
N GLU A 26 1.44 1.50 -21.07
CA GLU A 26 1.86 2.34 -22.20
C GLU A 26 0.72 2.52 -23.20
N GLN A 27 0.04 1.44 -23.57
CA GLN A 27 -1.09 1.43 -24.49
C GLN A 27 -2.35 2.07 -23.90
N GLY A 28 -2.38 2.31 -22.59
CA GLY A 28 -3.53 2.91 -21.91
C GLY A 28 -4.68 1.94 -21.64
N LEU A 29 -4.40 0.63 -21.67
CA LEU A 29 -5.37 -0.44 -21.49
C LEU A 29 -5.42 -1.00 -20.06
N LEU A 30 -4.48 -0.61 -19.20
CA LEU A 30 -4.41 -0.99 -17.80
C LEU A 30 -4.29 0.22 -16.89
N GLN A 31 -4.88 0.12 -15.70
CA GLN A 31 -4.57 0.99 -14.56
C GLN A 31 -4.08 0.12 -13.40
N ILE A 32 -3.11 0.63 -12.66
CA ILE A 32 -2.53 -0.03 -11.49
C ILE A 32 -2.67 0.88 -10.28
N VAL A 33 -3.15 0.31 -9.18
CA VAL A 33 -3.26 0.98 -7.88
C VAL A 33 -2.48 0.16 -6.84
N CYS A 34 -1.43 0.74 -6.28
CA CYS A 34 -0.72 0.17 -5.13
C CYS A 34 -1.39 0.63 -3.83
N LEU A 35 -1.64 -0.31 -2.91
CA LEU A 35 -2.28 -0.04 -1.63
C LEU A 35 -1.25 0.31 -0.54
N GLY A 36 -0.31 1.20 -0.81
CA GLY A 36 0.67 1.67 0.20
C GLY A 36 1.74 0.66 0.60
N ASP A 37 2.35 0.91 1.74
CA ASP A 37 3.43 0.14 2.35
C ASP A 37 4.63 -0.05 1.44
N GLY A 38 5.06 1.04 0.80
CA GLY A 38 6.30 1.08 0.05
C GLY A 38 7.51 0.86 0.95
N PHE A 39 7.42 1.37 2.19
CA PHE A 39 8.45 1.22 3.21
C PHE A 39 8.23 0.04 4.15
N HIS A 40 9.34 -0.39 4.75
CA HIS A 40 9.47 -1.50 5.69
C HIS A 40 9.12 -2.87 5.12
N ALA A 41 10.15 -3.69 4.94
CA ALA A 41 9.93 -5.09 4.63
C ALA A 41 9.27 -5.82 5.79
N GLU A 42 8.39 -6.76 5.46
CA GLU A 42 7.60 -7.49 6.45
C GLU A 42 8.28 -8.80 6.89
N GLY A 43 7.50 -9.82 7.29
CA GLY A 43 7.96 -11.02 8.00
C GLY A 43 9.14 -11.76 7.35
N ARG A 44 9.25 -11.77 6.02
CA ARG A 44 10.40 -12.34 5.28
C ARG A 44 11.75 -11.76 5.68
N ARG A 45 11.75 -10.56 6.28
CA ARG A 45 12.94 -9.80 6.66
C ARG A 45 12.96 -9.46 8.15
N ALA A 46 12.15 -10.14 8.97
CA ALA A 46 12.13 -9.95 10.42
C ALA A 46 13.50 -10.14 11.10
N ALA A 47 14.33 -11.06 10.59
CA ALA A 47 15.71 -11.23 11.09
C ALA A 47 16.61 -10.04 10.74
N ARG A 48 16.46 -9.45 9.55
CA ARG A 48 17.19 -8.24 9.14
C ARG A 48 16.88 -7.07 10.08
N TRP A 49 15.60 -6.91 10.48
CA TRP A 49 15.22 -5.87 11.44
C TRP A 49 15.90 -6.00 12.80
N LYS A 50 16.10 -7.22 13.29
CA LYS A 50 16.80 -7.45 14.55
C LYS A 50 18.27 -7.05 14.47
N HIS A 51 18.95 -7.39 13.37
CA HIS A 51 20.34 -6.98 13.16
C HIS A 51 20.47 -5.47 12.90
N ALA A 52 19.58 -4.88 12.10
CA ALA A 52 19.54 -3.44 11.89
C ALA A 52 19.31 -2.68 13.20
N PHE A 53 18.60 -3.27 14.17
CA PHE A 53 18.44 -2.66 15.50
C PHE A 53 19.76 -2.66 16.30
N GLU A 54 20.62 -3.66 16.14
CA GLU A 54 21.97 -3.66 16.72
C GLU A 54 22.83 -2.56 16.10
N GLU A 55 22.74 -2.40 14.76
CA GLU A 55 23.40 -1.32 14.01
C GLU A 55 22.93 0.06 14.50
N PHE A 56 21.61 0.24 14.68
CA PHE A 56 21.03 1.48 15.21
C PHE A 56 21.56 1.82 16.62
N ARG A 57 21.67 0.82 17.51
CA ARG A 57 22.18 1.02 18.88
C ARG A 57 23.65 1.46 18.92
N ASP A 58 24.45 1.08 17.93
CA ASP A 58 25.84 1.53 17.78
C ASP A 58 25.97 2.79 16.91
N GLY A 59 24.86 3.49 16.63
CA GLY A 59 24.85 4.72 15.84
C GLY A 59 25.23 4.52 14.38
N TYR A 60 24.87 3.36 13.81
CA TYR A 60 25.14 2.98 12.43
C TYR A 60 26.63 3.03 12.05
N ARG A 61 27.57 2.76 12.98
CA ARG A 61 29.01 2.60 12.64
C ARG A 61 29.24 1.48 11.63
N LYS A 62 28.43 0.43 11.71
CA LYS A 62 28.20 -0.58 10.68
C LYS A 62 26.71 -0.59 10.42
N HIS A 63 26.31 -0.67 9.15
CA HIS A 63 24.93 -0.43 8.75
C HIS A 63 24.48 -1.31 7.57
N LYS A 64 25.09 -2.49 7.39
CA LYS A 64 24.80 -3.38 6.27
C LYS A 64 23.33 -3.81 6.23
N TYR A 65 22.74 -4.16 7.38
CA TYR A 65 21.36 -4.65 7.40
C TYR A 65 20.36 -3.51 7.18
N MET A 66 20.67 -2.32 7.70
CA MET A 66 19.90 -1.12 7.40
C MET A 66 20.05 -0.71 5.93
N ASP A 67 21.24 -0.81 5.33
CA ASP A 67 21.45 -0.59 3.88
C ASP A 67 20.57 -1.52 3.05
N ASP A 68 20.54 -2.81 3.41
CA ASP A 68 19.74 -3.81 2.72
C ASP A 68 18.23 -3.54 2.84
N GLU A 69 17.77 -2.98 3.97
CA GLU A 69 16.38 -2.56 4.18
C GLU A 69 16.04 -1.31 3.35
N MET A 70 16.91 -0.31 3.39
CA MET A 70 16.73 0.95 2.69
C MET A 70 16.82 0.77 1.18
N ARG A 71 17.69 -0.14 0.70
CA ARG A 71 17.74 -0.52 -0.72
C ARG A 71 16.40 -1.03 -1.21
N GLU A 72 15.73 -1.90 -0.45
CA GLU A 72 14.42 -2.43 -0.85
C GLU A 72 13.31 -1.37 -0.72
N SER A 73 13.29 -0.60 0.38
CA SER A 73 12.26 0.43 0.62
C SER A 73 12.35 1.57 -0.40
N LEU A 74 13.53 2.18 -0.54
CA LEU A 74 13.75 3.26 -1.51
C LEU A 74 13.70 2.74 -2.95
N GLY A 75 14.20 1.53 -3.22
CA GLY A 75 14.13 0.95 -4.55
C GLY A 75 12.70 0.74 -5.05
N VAL A 76 11.78 0.27 -4.19
CA VAL A 76 10.35 0.21 -4.54
C VAL A 76 9.80 1.59 -4.79
N MET A 77 10.11 2.55 -3.91
CA MET A 77 9.54 3.89 -4.01
C MET A 77 10.08 4.68 -5.20
N GLU A 78 11.33 4.47 -5.60
CA GLU A 78 11.89 4.98 -6.85
C GLU A 78 11.09 4.46 -8.05
N MET A 79 10.85 3.14 -8.13
CA MET A 79 10.05 2.55 -9.21
C MET A 79 8.60 3.08 -9.23
N VAL A 80 7.98 3.23 -8.04
CA VAL A 80 6.64 3.81 -7.89
C VAL A 80 6.59 5.24 -8.42
N LEU A 81 7.58 6.07 -8.06
CA LEU A 81 7.61 7.48 -8.45
C LEU A 81 7.91 7.65 -9.95
N GLU A 82 8.80 6.85 -10.52
CA GLU A 82 9.07 6.85 -11.96
C GLU A 82 7.83 6.42 -12.76
N LEU A 83 7.12 5.37 -12.35
CA LEU A 83 5.87 4.98 -13.02
C LEU A 83 4.75 6.01 -12.84
N LYS A 84 4.65 6.64 -11.67
CA LYS A 84 3.67 7.72 -11.46
C LYS A 84 3.94 8.90 -12.39
N LYS A 85 5.21 9.24 -12.62
CA LYS A 85 5.63 10.31 -13.54
C LYS A 85 5.39 9.92 -14.99
N ALA A 86 5.70 8.69 -15.39
CA ALA A 86 5.51 8.21 -16.76
C ALA A 86 4.02 8.01 -17.12
N PHE A 87 3.21 7.54 -16.17
CA PHE A 87 1.81 7.17 -16.38
C PHE A 87 0.86 7.84 -15.36
N PRO A 88 0.79 9.19 -15.30
CA PRO A 88 0.11 9.91 -14.22
C PRO A 88 -1.39 9.63 -14.09
N LEU A 89 -2.04 9.22 -15.18
CA LEU A 89 -3.48 8.88 -15.21
C LEU A 89 -3.76 7.38 -14.97
N ARG A 90 -2.74 6.54 -14.97
CA ARG A 90 -2.90 5.08 -15.02
C ARG A 90 -2.16 4.33 -13.92
N PHE A 91 -1.10 4.89 -13.39
CA PHE A 91 -0.41 4.36 -12.22
C PHE A 91 -0.71 5.23 -11.00
N HIS A 92 -1.12 4.60 -9.90
CA HIS A 92 -1.48 5.26 -8.65
C HIS A 92 -0.91 4.51 -7.45
N PHE A 93 -0.53 5.26 -6.43
CA PHE A 93 -0.05 4.73 -5.17
C PHE A 93 -0.84 5.41 -4.05
N LEU A 94 -1.56 4.62 -3.26
CA LEU A 94 -2.28 5.11 -2.09
C LEU A 94 -1.34 5.14 -0.89
N LYS A 95 -1.60 6.06 0.04
CA LYS A 95 -0.90 6.11 1.32
C LYS A 95 -1.27 4.90 2.17
N GLY A 96 -0.28 4.18 2.67
CA GLY A 96 -0.40 3.22 3.75
C GLY A 96 0.05 3.78 5.10
N ASN A 97 0.00 2.95 6.14
CA ASN A 97 0.47 3.34 7.47
C ASN A 97 1.99 3.43 7.57
N HIS A 98 2.72 2.82 6.63
CA HIS A 98 4.18 2.84 6.58
C HIS A 98 4.78 4.07 5.91
N GLU A 99 3.99 4.83 5.12
CA GLU A 99 4.42 6.10 4.53
C GLU A 99 4.48 7.20 5.61
N ASN A 100 5.46 7.08 6.51
CA ASN A 100 5.73 8.00 7.60
C ASN A 100 7.24 8.06 7.85
N ILE A 101 8.02 8.49 6.85
CA ILE A 101 9.49 8.56 6.91
C ILE A 101 9.99 9.42 8.08
N SER A 102 9.21 10.43 8.46
CA SER A 102 9.49 11.33 9.57
C SER A 102 9.23 10.72 10.95
N ASN A 103 8.72 9.48 10.99
CA ASN A 103 8.28 8.80 12.20
C ASN A 103 7.35 9.67 13.06
N GLU A 104 6.46 10.44 12.41
CA GLU A 104 5.63 11.43 13.08
C GLU A 104 4.56 10.76 13.96
N HIS A 105 4.22 11.44 15.04
CA HIS A 105 3.06 11.13 15.87
C HIS A 105 2.09 12.30 15.78
N GLY A 106 1.05 12.17 14.96
CA GLY A 106 0.06 13.21 14.75
C GLY A 106 -0.54 13.19 13.35
N GLY A 107 -1.60 13.98 13.14
CA GLY A 107 -2.25 14.06 11.82
C GLY A 107 -2.87 12.75 11.33
N GLY A 108 -3.06 11.77 12.22
CA GLY A 108 -3.54 10.42 11.89
C GLY A 108 -2.45 9.43 11.50
N ASN A 109 -1.17 9.86 11.51
CA ASN A 109 -0.02 8.98 11.39
C ASN A 109 0.61 8.73 12.77
N TYR A 110 1.19 7.54 12.91
CA TYR A 110 1.79 7.07 14.14
C TYR A 110 3.16 6.43 13.85
N PRO A 111 4.10 6.49 14.82
CA PRO A 111 5.37 5.76 14.72
C PRO A 111 5.13 4.26 14.49
N PHE A 112 5.84 3.67 13.52
CA PHE A 112 5.67 2.26 13.20
C PHE A 112 6.63 1.37 13.98
N ARG A 113 6.10 0.27 14.53
CA ARG A 113 6.83 -0.71 15.35
C ARG A 113 6.17 -2.09 15.23
N LYS A 114 6.84 -3.06 14.62
CA LYS A 114 6.38 -4.46 14.51
C LYS A 114 7.49 -5.46 14.84
N TYR A 115 8.64 -5.37 14.18
CA TYR A 115 9.78 -6.25 14.42
C TYR A 115 10.93 -5.58 15.18
N ALA A 116 11.04 -4.26 15.08
CA ALA A 116 12.03 -3.44 15.77
C ALA A 116 11.41 -2.07 16.07
N TYR A 117 12.19 -0.99 16.11
CA TYR A 117 11.67 0.38 16.09
C TYR A 117 11.74 0.92 14.65
N GLU A 118 11.11 0.21 13.70
CA GLU A 118 11.29 0.42 12.26
C GLU A 118 11.24 1.90 11.85
N GLY A 119 10.18 2.62 12.24
CA GLY A 119 10.04 4.03 11.85
C GLY A 119 11.14 4.93 12.42
N ALA A 120 11.52 4.74 13.69
CA ALA A 120 12.58 5.54 14.32
C ALA A 120 13.97 5.24 13.73
N MET A 121 14.22 3.97 13.42
CA MET A 121 15.46 3.52 12.78
C MET A 121 15.58 4.12 11.37
N VAL A 122 14.50 4.06 10.57
CA VAL A 122 14.47 4.69 9.24
C VAL A 122 14.72 6.19 9.33
N LEU A 123 14.03 6.90 10.23
CA LEU A 123 14.21 8.34 10.41
C LEU A 123 15.67 8.71 10.68
N GLU A 124 16.29 8.09 11.69
CA GLU A 124 17.67 8.43 12.08
C GLU A 124 18.68 8.02 10.99
N TYR A 125 18.46 6.88 10.33
CA TYR A 125 19.28 6.48 9.20
C TYR A 125 19.20 7.49 8.03
N VAL A 126 18.00 7.91 7.65
CA VAL A 126 17.80 8.89 6.57
C VAL A 126 18.47 10.22 6.92
N LYS A 127 18.31 10.72 8.16
CA LYS A 127 18.98 11.95 8.61
C LYS A 127 20.50 11.84 8.53
N GLN A 128 21.06 10.69 8.93
CA GLN A 128 22.51 10.49 8.97
C GLN A 128 23.14 10.34 7.58
N PHE A 129 22.49 9.63 6.65
CA PHE A 129 23.11 9.23 5.37
C PHE A 129 22.56 9.97 4.14
N TYR A 130 21.34 10.52 4.20
CA TYR A 130 20.71 11.26 3.09
C TYR A 130 20.51 12.74 3.44
N GLY A 131 20.45 13.08 4.73
CA GLY A 131 20.35 14.46 5.21
C GLY A 131 18.92 14.98 5.31
N GLU A 132 18.80 16.12 6.00
CA GLU A 132 17.50 16.77 6.30
C GLU A 132 16.77 17.25 5.04
N GLU A 133 17.50 17.64 3.99
CA GLU A 133 16.89 18.08 2.72
C GLU A 133 16.12 16.94 2.05
N PHE A 134 16.75 15.76 1.95
CA PHE A 134 16.10 14.57 1.41
C PHE A 134 14.89 14.17 2.28
N LEU A 135 15.06 14.13 3.61
CA LEU A 135 13.97 13.81 4.52
C LEU A 135 12.77 14.75 4.34
N ALA A 136 13.02 16.06 4.27
CA ALA A 136 11.98 17.05 4.09
C ALA A 136 11.26 16.90 2.74
N ALA A 137 12.00 16.68 1.65
CA ALA A 137 11.42 16.46 0.33
C ALA A 137 10.55 15.18 0.30
N TYR A 138 11.07 14.07 0.83
CA TYR A 138 10.34 12.81 0.86
C TYR A 138 9.10 12.88 1.75
N TYR A 139 9.21 13.53 2.91
CA TYR A 139 8.07 13.79 3.80
C TYR A 139 6.94 14.53 3.06
N GLN A 140 7.28 15.54 2.24
CA GLN A 140 6.26 16.22 1.45
C GLN A 140 5.60 15.28 0.45
N ILE A 141 6.34 14.39 -0.21
CA ILE A 141 5.75 13.39 -1.12
C ILE A 141 4.72 12.52 -0.37
N GLU A 142 5.06 12.01 0.81
CA GLU A 142 4.15 11.18 1.61
C GLU A 142 2.87 11.91 2.02
N LYS A 143 2.94 13.23 2.22
CA LYS A 143 1.76 14.08 2.49
C LYS A 143 0.87 14.28 1.27
N HIS A 144 1.34 13.97 0.07
CA HIS A 144 0.59 14.10 -1.17
C HIS A 144 -0.08 12.80 -1.64
N PHE A 145 0.28 11.64 -1.06
CA PHE A 145 -0.36 10.39 -1.43
C PHE A 145 -1.87 10.36 -1.09
N PRO A 146 -2.72 9.99 -2.06
CA PRO A 146 -4.17 9.85 -1.83
C PRO A 146 -4.47 8.70 -0.86
N LEU A 147 -5.62 8.78 -0.16
CA LEU A 147 -6.06 7.75 0.79
C LEU A 147 -7.04 6.73 0.18
N LEU A 148 -7.73 7.12 -0.89
CA LEU A 148 -8.87 6.40 -1.44
C LEU A 148 -8.86 6.46 -2.96
N ALA A 149 -9.18 5.37 -3.62
CA ALA A 149 -9.54 5.31 -5.03
C ALA A 149 -10.94 4.72 -5.20
N VAL A 150 -11.68 5.21 -6.19
CA VAL A 150 -13.03 4.76 -6.51
C VAL A 150 -13.05 4.36 -7.98
N GLY A 151 -13.38 3.10 -8.25
CA GLY A 151 -13.61 2.55 -9.58
C GLY A 151 -15.09 2.51 -9.94
N GLY A 152 -15.43 1.85 -11.04
CA GLY A 152 -16.83 1.73 -11.49
C GLY A 152 -17.71 0.87 -10.60
N ASN A 153 -17.11 -0.16 -9.97
CA ASN A 153 -17.81 -1.12 -9.12
C ASN A 153 -16.99 -1.53 -7.89
N PHE A 154 -16.03 -0.68 -7.50
CA PHE A 154 -15.19 -0.96 -6.34
C PHE A 154 -14.62 0.29 -5.71
N ILE A 155 -14.21 0.17 -4.45
CA ILE A 155 -13.49 1.20 -3.69
C ILE A 155 -12.19 0.57 -3.18
N ILE A 156 -11.13 1.37 -3.06
CA ILE A 156 -9.83 0.92 -2.59
C ILE A 156 -9.30 1.93 -1.55
N SER A 157 -8.91 1.45 -0.38
CA SER A 157 -8.00 2.16 0.52
C SER A 157 -6.97 1.19 1.07
N HIS A 158 -5.99 1.71 1.81
CA HIS A 158 -4.97 0.87 2.41
C HIS A 158 -5.55 -0.12 3.44
N ALA A 159 -6.44 0.34 4.32
CA ALA A 159 -7.11 -0.47 5.34
C ALA A 159 -8.65 -0.44 5.21
N GLU A 160 -9.34 -1.21 6.04
CA GLU A 160 -10.81 -1.18 6.15
C GLU A 160 -11.23 0.22 6.65
N PRO A 161 -12.29 0.85 6.09
CA PRO A 161 -12.71 2.16 6.59
C PRO A 161 -13.21 2.03 8.03
N LYS A 162 -12.51 2.67 8.98
CA LYS A 162 -12.87 2.64 10.42
C LYS A 162 -14.31 3.05 10.67
N LYS A 163 -14.82 3.97 9.85
CA LYS A 163 -16.21 4.44 9.85
C LYS A 163 -16.52 5.02 8.47
N PHE A 164 -17.76 5.44 8.28
CA PHE A 164 -18.13 6.19 7.08
C PHE A 164 -17.39 7.53 7.00
N PHE A 165 -16.83 7.84 5.84
CA PHE A 165 -16.18 9.10 5.51
C PHE A 165 -16.78 9.73 4.25
N LYS A 166 -17.37 10.92 4.39
CA LYS A 166 -17.90 11.72 3.28
C LYS A 166 -16.78 12.20 2.35
N ALA A 167 -17.10 12.33 1.05
CA ALA A 167 -16.16 12.77 0.02
C ALA A 167 -15.41 14.06 0.36
N ASN A 168 -16.09 15.08 0.88
CA ASN A 168 -15.44 16.34 1.24
C ASN A 168 -14.36 16.19 2.33
N ARG A 169 -14.54 15.25 3.28
CA ARG A 169 -13.55 14.98 4.32
C ARG A 169 -12.37 14.19 3.77
N VAL A 170 -12.62 13.25 2.87
CA VAL A 170 -11.57 12.49 2.17
C VAL A 170 -10.75 13.42 1.27
N LEU A 171 -11.37 14.31 0.52
CA LEU A 171 -10.65 15.29 -0.31
C LEU A 171 -9.79 16.26 0.53
N ASN A 172 -10.25 16.60 1.75
CA ASN A 172 -9.54 17.50 2.67
C ASN A 172 -8.82 16.73 3.80
N TYR A 173 -8.41 15.48 3.58
CA TYR A 173 -7.95 14.58 4.64
C TYR A 173 -6.77 15.13 5.46
N ARG A 174 -5.94 16.03 4.89
CA ARG A 174 -4.78 16.63 5.56
C ARG A 174 -5.17 17.42 6.82
N SER A 175 -6.40 17.92 6.88
CA SER A 175 -6.97 18.58 8.07
C SER A 175 -7.86 17.64 8.91
N ASN A 176 -7.91 16.34 8.57
CA ASN A 176 -8.80 15.36 9.17
C ASN A 176 -8.01 14.10 9.58
N ALA A 177 -7.33 14.17 10.72
CA ALA A 177 -6.51 13.08 11.24
C ALA A 177 -7.25 11.74 11.37
N ASP A 178 -8.54 11.76 11.72
CA ASP A 178 -9.35 10.54 11.83
C ASP A 178 -9.62 9.88 10.48
N VAL A 179 -9.57 10.63 9.37
CA VAL A 179 -9.68 10.09 8.00
C VAL A 179 -8.39 9.40 7.60
N VAL A 180 -7.23 10.02 7.86
CA VAL A 180 -5.91 9.41 7.63
C VAL A 180 -5.82 8.10 8.41
N TYR A 181 -6.06 8.14 9.71
CA TYR A 181 -6.05 6.94 10.55
C TYR A 181 -7.06 5.91 10.04
N GLY A 182 -8.30 6.31 9.84
CA GLY A 182 -9.39 5.41 9.52
C GLY A 182 -9.34 4.78 8.13
N LEU A 183 -8.43 5.19 7.25
CA LEU A 183 -8.20 4.58 5.94
C LEU A 183 -6.83 3.89 5.83
N THR A 184 -5.96 4.03 6.84
CA THR A 184 -4.58 3.49 6.79
C THR A 184 -4.20 2.60 7.99
N TRP A 185 -4.84 2.73 9.15
CA TRP A 185 -4.44 2.02 10.37
C TRP A 185 -5.48 1.04 10.92
N THR A 186 -6.71 1.08 10.41
CA THR A 186 -7.83 0.30 10.97
C THR A 186 -7.50 -1.18 11.08
N ASP A 187 -7.52 -1.71 12.30
CA ASP A 187 -7.35 -3.14 12.57
C ASP A 187 -8.58 -3.95 12.17
N ASN A 188 -8.40 -5.27 12.07
CA ASN A 188 -9.51 -6.19 12.08
C ASN A 188 -10.37 -5.92 13.34
N ASP A 189 -11.68 -5.92 13.14
CA ASP A 189 -12.70 -5.75 14.18
C ASP A 189 -12.71 -4.35 14.84
N GLU A 190 -11.92 -3.40 14.33
CA GLU A 190 -11.94 -1.99 14.77
C GLU A 190 -12.98 -1.15 14.01
N ALA A 191 -13.36 -1.58 12.80
CA ALA A 191 -14.29 -0.84 11.96
C ALA A 191 -15.72 -0.82 12.54
N ALA A 192 -16.36 0.33 12.47
CA ALA A 192 -17.76 0.48 12.85
C ALA A 192 -18.66 -0.32 11.90
N ALA A 193 -19.64 -1.03 12.46
CA ALA A 193 -20.59 -1.83 11.68
C ALA A 193 -21.24 -1.04 10.53
N GLY A 194 -21.23 -1.63 9.34
CA GLY A 194 -21.77 -1.03 8.11
C GLY A 194 -20.95 0.13 7.54
N SER A 195 -19.71 0.36 8.01
CA SER A 195 -18.82 1.40 7.45
C SER A 195 -18.59 1.19 5.95
N VAL A 196 -18.25 -0.04 5.55
CA VAL A 196 -18.00 -0.45 4.17
C VAL A 196 -19.23 -0.20 3.31
N ARG A 197 -20.40 -0.68 3.73
CA ARG A 197 -21.66 -0.46 3.00
C ARG A 197 -21.94 1.02 2.79
N LYS A 198 -21.79 1.85 3.82
CA LYS A 198 -22.00 3.31 3.73
C LYS A 198 -20.99 3.99 2.81
N MET A 199 -19.76 3.49 2.73
CA MET A 199 -18.78 3.98 1.75
C MET A 199 -19.24 3.63 0.33
N ILE A 200 -19.62 2.37 0.09
CA ILE A 200 -20.15 1.94 -1.22
C ILE A 200 -21.35 2.80 -1.63
N GLU A 201 -22.34 2.95 -0.76
CA GLU A 201 -23.55 3.74 -1.03
C GLU A 201 -23.27 5.21 -1.35
N HIS A 202 -22.21 5.77 -0.78
CA HIS A 202 -21.85 7.18 -0.94
C HIS A 202 -21.03 7.45 -2.21
N TYR A 203 -20.15 6.53 -2.60
CA TYR A 203 -19.20 6.76 -3.71
C TYR A 203 -19.59 6.07 -5.01
N LEU A 204 -20.44 5.04 -4.96
CA LEU A 204 -20.83 4.24 -6.12
C LEU A 204 -22.33 4.39 -6.41
N PRO A 205 -22.76 4.20 -7.66
CA PRO A 205 -24.15 4.36 -8.03
C PRO A 205 -25.03 3.21 -7.51
N PRO A 206 -26.33 3.45 -7.23
CA PRO A 206 -27.23 2.48 -6.58
C PRO A 206 -27.27 1.09 -7.22
N GLU A 207 -27.21 1.02 -8.55
CA GLU A 207 -27.22 -0.22 -9.32
C GLU A 207 -26.03 -1.15 -9.03
N THR A 208 -24.94 -0.62 -8.47
CA THR A 208 -23.74 -1.39 -8.14
C THR A 208 -23.65 -1.84 -6.68
N TRP A 209 -24.48 -1.32 -5.78
CA TRP A 209 -24.23 -1.46 -4.33
C TRP A 209 -24.13 -2.89 -3.81
N GLU A 210 -24.83 -3.84 -4.45
CA GLU A 210 -24.81 -5.26 -4.06
C GLU A 210 -23.60 -6.02 -4.65
N SER A 211 -23.16 -5.65 -5.86
CA SER A 211 -22.05 -6.31 -6.55
C SER A 211 -20.71 -5.63 -6.31
N ALA A 212 -20.70 -4.44 -5.72
CA ALA A 212 -19.50 -3.69 -5.43
C ALA A 212 -18.66 -4.34 -4.33
N ARG A 213 -17.35 -4.11 -4.41
CA ARG A 213 -16.40 -4.55 -3.39
C ARG A 213 -15.48 -3.43 -2.95
N TYR A 214 -15.05 -3.51 -1.70
CA TYR A 214 -14.08 -2.62 -1.11
C TYR A 214 -12.79 -3.40 -0.87
N PHE A 215 -11.68 -2.99 -1.48
CA PHE A 215 -10.39 -3.65 -1.32
C PHE A 215 -9.52 -2.96 -0.27
N GLY A 216 -8.76 -3.76 0.48
CA GLY A 216 -7.71 -3.26 1.37
C GLY A 216 -6.52 -4.21 1.52
N GLY A 217 -5.38 -3.64 1.87
CA GLY A 217 -4.09 -4.32 2.04
C GLY A 217 -3.80 -4.60 3.50
N HIS A 218 -3.33 -3.59 4.24
CA HIS A 218 -2.95 -3.52 5.66
C HIS A 218 -2.76 -4.83 6.46
N ARG A 219 -3.80 -5.65 6.63
CA ARG A 219 -3.79 -6.85 7.48
C ARG A 219 -3.52 -8.12 6.69
N PRO A 220 -2.59 -8.97 7.17
CA PRO A 220 -2.19 -10.17 6.45
C PRO A 220 -3.31 -11.21 6.39
N VAL A 221 -3.39 -11.93 5.29
CA VAL A 221 -4.27 -13.06 5.06
C VAL A 221 -3.46 -14.34 4.81
N ALA A 222 -4.00 -15.50 5.18
CA ALA A 222 -3.33 -16.79 5.00
C ALA A 222 -3.44 -17.36 3.57
N GLY A 223 -4.37 -16.86 2.76
CA GLY A 223 -4.62 -17.28 1.38
C GLY A 223 -4.60 -16.10 0.41
N LEU A 224 -5.38 -16.20 -0.67
CA LEU A 224 -5.47 -15.12 -1.67
C LEU A 224 -6.27 -13.92 -1.16
N LEU A 225 -7.34 -14.17 -0.40
CA LEU A 225 -8.15 -13.10 0.16
C LEU A 225 -8.78 -13.51 1.49
N ASN A 226 -9.26 -12.52 2.23
CA ASN A 226 -10.18 -12.70 3.35
C ASN A 226 -11.35 -11.72 3.23
N ALA A 227 -12.57 -12.24 3.25
CA ALA A 227 -13.78 -11.45 3.13
C ALA A 227 -14.30 -11.02 4.51
N ARG A 228 -14.68 -9.74 4.65
CA ARG A 228 -15.26 -9.15 5.86
C ARG A 228 -16.42 -8.22 5.48
N ALA A 229 -17.10 -7.68 6.47
CA ALA A 229 -18.26 -6.80 6.28
C ALA A 229 -19.30 -7.45 5.33
N ASP A 230 -19.75 -8.66 5.69
CA ASP A 230 -20.73 -9.45 4.94
C ASP A 230 -20.30 -9.72 3.48
N GLY A 231 -18.99 -9.87 3.25
CA GLY A 231 -18.42 -10.13 1.93
C GLY A 231 -18.12 -8.89 1.10
N GLN A 232 -18.47 -7.69 1.57
CA GLN A 232 -18.26 -6.46 0.81
C GLN A 232 -16.84 -5.90 0.92
N TYR A 233 -16.06 -6.30 1.94
CA TYR A 233 -14.66 -5.91 2.08
C TYR A 233 -13.72 -7.09 1.85
N LEU A 234 -12.76 -6.92 0.95
CA LEU A 234 -11.80 -7.93 0.53
C LEU A 234 -10.39 -7.52 0.94
N GLN A 235 -9.80 -8.27 1.87
CA GLN A 235 -8.40 -8.11 2.28
C GLN A 235 -7.50 -8.93 1.38
N ILE A 236 -6.47 -8.32 0.80
CA ILE A 236 -5.63 -8.93 -0.24
C ILE A 236 -4.13 -8.88 0.07
N HIS A 237 -3.73 -8.72 1.32
CA HIS A 237 -2.31 -8.70 1.70
C HIS A 237 -1.81 -10.09 2.10
N ASN A 238 -1.09 -10.76 1.22
CA ASN A 238 -0.41 -12.02 1.53
C ASN A 238 1.12 -11.79 1.62
N PRO A 239 1.72 -11.83 2.82
CA PRO A 239 3.15 -11.62 3.01
C PRO A 239 4.06 -12.66 2.32
N GLN A 240 3.52 -13.84 2.01
CA GLN A 240 4.28 -14.98 1.48
C GLN A 240 4.14 -15.12 -0.04
N GLY A 241 3.07 -14.58 -0.62
CA GLY A 241 2.76 -14.69 -2.04
C GLY A 241 3.07 -13.43 -2.84
N PHE A 242 3.03 -13.55 -4.16
CA PHE A 242 2.98 -12.44 -5.10
C PHE A 242 1.57 -12.45 -5.68
N GLN A 243 0.70 -11.58 -5.20
CA GLN A 243 -0.71 -11.61 -5.58
C GLN A 243 -1.25 -10.22 -5.87
N VAL A 244 -2.17 -10.15 -6.84
CA VAL A 244 -2.85 -8.92 -7.23
C VAL A 244 -4.34 -9.17 -7.36
N ALA A 245 -5.13 -8.11 -7.20
CA ALA A 245 -6.52 -8.10 -7.65
C ALA A 245 -6.56 -7.52 -9.08
N TYR A 246 -6.95 -8.34 -10.05
CA TYR A 246 -7.15 -7.96 -11.45
C TYR A 246 -8.67 -7.95 -11.75
N CYS A 247 -9.22 -6.75 -11.88
CA CYS A 247 -10.66 -6.55 -12.02
C CYS A 247 -11.00 -5.86 -13.34
N GLN A 248 -12.10 -6.27 -13.97
CA GLN A 248 -12.69 -5.52 -15.09
C GLN A 248 -13.47 -4.33 -14.55
N PRO A 249 -13.40 -3.16 -15.21
CA PRO A 249 -14.18 -2.01 -14.81
C PRO A 249 -15.68 -2.27 -15.05
N PHE A 250 -16.53 -1.78 -14.14
CA PHE A 250 -18.01 -1.85 -14.22
C PHE A 250 -18.63 -3.26 -14.15
N GLU A 251 -17.84 -4.32 -14.14
CA GLU A 251 -18.35 -5.68 -13.93
C GLU A 251 -18.42 -6.04 -12.44
N PRO A 252 -19.34 -6.92 -12.02
CA PRO A 252 -19.32 -7.55 -10.71
C PRO A 252 -17.94 -8.14 -10.40
N VAL A 253 -17.40 -7.82 -9.22
CA VAL A 253 -16.15 -8.42 -8.77
C VAL A 253 -16.43 -9.89 -8.44
N ASN A 254 -15.84 -10.79 -9.21
CA ASN A 254 -15.82 -12.22 -8.89
C ASN A 254 -14.54 -12.54 -8.11
N GLU A 255 -14.71 -12.86 -6.82
CA GLU A 255 -13.64 -13.13 -5.87
C GLU A 255 -12.74 -14.33 -6.25
N GLU A 256 -13.28 -15.31 -6.99
CA GLU A 256 -12.53 -16.49 -7.43
C GLU A 256 -11.61 -16.19 -8.62
N THR A 257 -11.99 -15.25 -9.48
CA THR A 257 -11.26 -14.95 -10.71
C THR A 257 -10.49 -13.64 -10.67
N CYS A 258 -10.83 -12.73 -9.75
CA CYS A 258 -10.15 -11.45 -9.63
C CYS A 258 -8.81 -11.55 -8.93
N MET A 259 -8.60 -12.54 -8.06
CA MET A 259 -7.33 -12.73 -7.38
C MET A 259 -6.38 -13.57 -8.23
N VAL A 260 -5.26 -12.96 -8.61
CA VAL A 260 -4.25 -13.59 -9.46
C VAL A 260 -2.95 -13.71 -8.68
N GLU A 261 -2.47 -14.93 -8.52
CA GLU A 261 -1.11 -15.20 -8.06
C GLU A 261 -0.16 -15.11 -9.28
N ILE A 262 0.91 -14.34 -9.15
CA ILE A 262 1.90 -14.15 -10.21
C ILE A 262 3.24 -14.79 -9.80
N PRO A 263 4.00 -15.37 -10.73
CA PRO A 263 5.30 -15.93 -10.42
C PRO A 263 6.32 -14.82 -10.12
N ASP A 264 7.31 -15.15 -9.29
CA ASP A 264 8.52 -14.34 -9.19
C ASP A 264 9.38 -14.54 -10.44
N VAL A 265 9.43 -13.51 -11.29
CA VAL A 265 10.23 -13.53 -12.53
C VAL A 265 11.65 -13.00 -12.33
N THR A 266 11.99 -12.58 -11.10
CA THR A 266 13.31 -12.07 -10.74
C THR A 266 14.25 -13.15 -10.23
N GLY A 267 13.72 -14.34 -9.89
CA GLY A 267 14.52 -15.45 -9.37
C GLY A 267 15.05 -15.19 -7.95
N GLY A 268 14.33 -14.41 -7.14
CA GLY A 268 14.71 -14.10 -5.76
C GLY A 268 15.85 -13.09 -5.61
N MET A 269 15.99 -12.13 -6.54
CA MET A 269 16.96 -11.01 -6.45
C MET A 269 16.91 -10.29 -5.09
#